data_AF-L5NZH8-F1
#
_entry.id   AF-L5NZH8-F1
#
_cell.length_a   1.000
_cell.length_b   1.000
_cell.length_c   1.000
_cell.angle_alpha   90.00
_cell.angle_beta   90.00
_cell.angle_gamma   90.00
#
_symmetry.space_group_name_H-M   'P 1'
#
loop_
_entity.id
_entity.type
_entity.pdbx_description
1 polymer ?
#
loop_
_entity_poly.entity_id
_entity_poly.type
_entity_poly.pdbx_seq_one_letter_code
_entity_poly.pdbx_strand_id
1 'polypeptide(L)'
;QVSALDDAVRVVVSANRYETRYLARLAGVESDDFGRESQAAFDHLGVSRFAGHGIEEAHLVDEAGTATVGVPRTDDPVLTTSSGDHFNAGLGLAHVLDLGRAESLVVGNAVAGHFVRTGSPPTYDELRAFASGYLDYFDAA
;
A
#
# COMPACT_ATOMS: atom_id res chain seq x y z
N GLN A 1 9.03 7.63 -19.99
CA GLN A 1 8.48 6.72 -18.96
C GLN A 1 8.36 7.50 -17.66
N VAL A 2 7.56 7.04 -16.69
CA VAL A 2 7.39 7.74 -15.41
C VAL A 2 8.71 7.92 -14.66
N SER A 3 9.66 6.99 -14.86
CA SER A 3 11.05 7.06 -14.39
C SER A 3 11.81 8.33 -14.79
N ALA A 4 11.43 9.02 -15.87
CA ALA A 4 12.10 10.27 -16.24
C ALA A 4 11.87 11.39 -15.20
N LEU A 5 10.83 11.27 -14.36
CA LEU A 5 10.59 12.22 -13.26
C LEU A 5 11.52 11.98 -12.07
N ASP A 6 12.10 10.78 -11.96
CA ASP A 6 12.97 10.38 -10.85
C ASP A 6 14.29 11.16 -10.82
N ASP A 7 14.72 11.69 -11.98
CA ASP A 7 15.88 12.60 -12.09
C ASP A 7 15.67 13.95 -11.39
N ALA A 8 14.42 14.32 -11.09
CA ALA A 8 14.05 15.61 -10.50
C ALA A 8 13.43 15.48 -9.10
N VAL A 9 12.63 14.44 -8.86
CA VAL A 9 11.91 14.19 -7.60
C VAL A 9 11.83 12.70 -7.33
N ARG A 10 11.76 12.30 -6.06
CA ARG A 10 11.48 10.89 -5.74
C ARG A 10 10.06 10.52 -6.14
N VAL A 11 9.89 9.59 -7.07
CA VAL A 11 8.58 9.11 -7.51
C VAL A 11 8.16 7.88 -6.71
N VAL A 12 6.93 7.93 -6.19
CA VAL A 12 6.26 6.76 -5.64
C VAL A 12 5.06 6.44 -6.51
N VAL A 13 4.99 5.22 -7.01
CA VAL A 13 3.81 4.69 -7.72
C VAL A 13 3.10 3.71 -6.81
N SER A 14 1.80 3.93 -6.59
CA SER A 14 0.94 2.99 -5.87
C SER A 14 -0.06 2.38 -6.83
N ALA A 15 -0.32 1.08 -6.68
CA ALA A 15 -1.21 0.32 -7.54
C ALA A 15 -1.93 -0.77 -6.75
N ASN A 16 -3.17 -1.06 -7.13
CA ASN A 16 -3.90 -2.20 -6.57
C ASN A 16 -3.36 -3.54 -7.13
N ARG A 17 -3.88 -4.67 -6.63
CA ARG A 17 -3.47 -6.01 -7.08
C ARG A 17 -3.61 -6.22 -8.59
N TYR A 18 -4.69 -5.74 -9.21
CA TYR A 18 -4.93 -5.93 -10.65
C TYR A 18 -3.96 -5.10 -11.49
N GLU A 19 -3.76 -3.84 -11.13
CA GLU A 19 -2.82 -2.94 -11.79
C GLU A 19 -1.38 -3.43 -11.65
N THR A 20 -1.00 -3.92 -10.46
CA THR A 20 0.32 -4.49 -10.20
C THR A 20 0.57 -5.71 -11.07
N ARG A 21 -0.38 -6.64 -11.16
CA ARG A 21 -0.31 -7.79 -12.07
C ARG A 21 -0.17 -7.36 -13.53
N TYR A 22 -0.89 -6.32 -13.94
CA TYR A 22 -0.80 -5.81 -15.30
C TYR A 22 0.62 -5.25 -15.59
N LEU A 23 1.18 -4.47 -14.68
CA LEU A 23 2.55 -3.95 -14.78
C LEU A 23 3.59 -5.07 -14.79
N ALA A 24 3.44 -6.09 -13.93
CA ALA A 24 4.30 -7.26 -13.92
C ALA A 24 4.31 -8.00 -15.27
N ARG A 25 3.15 -8.14 -15.91
CA ARG A 25 3.03 -8.74 -17.25
C ARG A 25 3.73 -7.91 -18.32
N LEU A 26 3.66 -6.58 -18.24
CA LEU A 26 4.42 -5.70 -19.13
C LEU A 26 5.94 -5.84 -18.94
N ALA A 27 6.37 -6.25 -17.74
CA ALA A 27 7.74 -6.64 -17.44
C ALA A 27 8.12 -8.04 -17.95
N GLY A 28 7.18 -8.79 -18.53
CA GLY A 28 7.37 -10.19 -18.93
C GLY A 28 7.31 -11.18 -17.77
N VAL A 29 6.76 -10.79 -16.62
CA VAL A 29 6.59 -11.64 -15.44
C VAL A 29 5.14 -12.07 -15.31
N GLU A 30 4.89 -13.37 -15.40
CA GLU A 30 3.62 -14.00 -15.03
C GLU A 30 3.79 -14.77 -13.73
N SER A 31 3.06 -14.37 -12.68
CA SER A 31 3.09 -15.00 -11.37
C SER A 31 1.74 -14.85 -10.67
N ASP A 32 1.47 -15.70 -9.68
CA ASP A 32 0.35 -15.55 -8.75
C ASP A 32 0.80 -15.03 -7.37
N ASP A 33 2.10 -14.83 -7.20
CA ASP A 33 2.71 -14.27 -5.99
C ASP A 33 2.73 -12.74 -6.06
N PHE A 34 2.01 -12.07 -5.15
CA PHE A 34 1.84 -10.62 -5.21
C PHE A 34 3.14 -9.86 -4.96
N GLY A 35 4.00 -10.38 -4.10
CA GLY A 35 5.31 -9.80 -3.82
C GLY A 35 6.19 -9.81 -5.08
N ARG A 36 6.22 -10.93 -5.80
CA ARG A 36 6.93 -11.06 -7.07
C ARG A 36 6.35 -10.16 -8.17
N GLU A 37 5.02 -10.05 -8.25
CA GLU A 37 4.37 -9.09 -9.15
C GLU A 37 4.76 -7.64 -8.82
N SER A 38 4.81 -7.30 -7.53
CA SER A 38 5.19 -5.97 -7.04
C SER A 38 6.64 -5.63 -7.36
N GLN A 39 7.56 -6.58 -7.18
CA GLN A 39 8.97 -6.41 -7.58
C GLN A 39 9.09 -6.20 -9.09
N ALA A 40 8.38 -7.01 -9.89
CA ALA A 40 8.42 -6.88 -11.34
C ALA A 40 7.85 -5.53 -11.83
N ALA A 41 6.80 -5.03 -11.19
CA ALA A 41 6.23 -3.72 -11.47
C ALA A 41 7.21 -2.59 -11.13
N PHE A 42 7.90 -2.68 -9.98
CA PHE A 42 8.97 -1.75 -9.61
C PHE A 42 10.09 -1.73 -10.65
N ASP A 43 10.62 -2.90 -11.00
CA ASP A 43 11.73 -3.05 -11.97
C ASP A 43 11.33 -2.50 -13.35
N HIS A 44 10.07 -2.72 -13.77
CA HIS A 44 9.55 -2.24 -15.05
C HIS A 44 9.38 -0.72 -15.09
N LEU A 45 8.89 -0.13 -14.00
CA LEU A 45 8.64 1.31 -13.93
C LEU A 45 9.91 2.13 -13.72
N GLY A 46 10.90 1.57 -13.01
CA GLY A 46 12.16 2.25 -12.71
C GLY A 46 11.96 3.53 -11.87
N VAL A 47 11.11 3.45 -10.84
CA VAL A 47 10.77 4.57 -9.94
C VAL A 47 11.44 4.41 -8.58
N SER A 48 11.49 5.48 -7.78
CA SER A 48 12.16 5.45 -6.47
C SER A 48 11.50 4.46 -5.51
N ARG A 49 10.16 4.36 -5.53
CA ARG A 49 9.40 3.37 -4.76
C ARG A 49 8.15 2.90 -5.50
N PHE A 50 7.79 1.65 -5.30
CA PHE A 50 6.52 1.09 -5.76
C PHE A 50 5.75 0.53 -4.56
N ALA A 51 4.46 0.84 -4.46
CA ALA A 51 3.56 0.30 -3.43
C ALA A 51 2.44 -0.53 -4.09
N GLY A 52 2.45 -1.84 -3.87
CA GLY A 52 1.36 -2.73 -4.26
C GLY A 52 0.40 -2.91 -3.09
N HIS A 53 -0.87 -2.55 -3.21
CA HIS A 53 -1.86 -2.77 -2.16
C HIS A 53 -2.92 -3.81 -2.55
N GLY A 54 -3.15 -4.78 -1.67
CA GLY A 54 -4.08 -5.88 -1.85
C GLY A 54 -5.08 -5.99 -0.69
N ILE A 55 -5.86 -7.07 -0.70
CA ILE A 55 -6.85 -7.36 0.36
C ILE A 55 -6.27 -8.17 1.52
N GLU A 56 -5.12 -8.83 1.33
CA GLU A 56 -4.48 -9.70 2.32
C GLU A 56 -3.12 -9.15 2.76
N GLU A 57 -2.39 -8.55 1.83
CA GLU A 57 -1.07 -7.98 2.07
C GLU A 57 -0.87 -6.72 1.23
N ALA A 58 0.09 -5.91 1.64
CA ALA A 58 0.61 -4.77 0.90
C ALA A 58 2.14 -4.83 0.87
N HIS A 59 2.73 -4.39 -0.23
CA HIS A 59 4.17 -4.39 -0.45
C HIS A 59 4.66 -2.98 -0.75
N LEU A 60 5.84 -2.64 -0.26
CA LEU A 60 6.59 -1.46 -0.67
C LEU A 60 7.98 -1.90 -1.09
N VAL A 61 8.27 -1.69 -2.37
CA VAL A 61 9.54 -2.03 -3.01
C VAL A 61 10.35 -0.77 -3.25
N ASP A 62 11.61 -0.78 -2.82
CA ASP A 62 12.61 0.25 -3.12
C ASP A 62 13.99 -0.41 -3.38
N GLU A 63 15.03 0.40 -3.59
CA GLU A 63 16.39 -0.08 -3.83
C GLU A 63 16.97 -0.95 -2.70
N ALA A 64 16.44 -0.85 -1.48
CA ALA A 64 16.85 -1.65 -0.32
C ALA A 64 16.06 -2.97 -0.21
N GLY A 65 15.10 -3.20 -1.10
CA GLY A 65 14.30 -4.42 -1.20
C GLY A 65 12.82 -4.19 -0.90
N THR A 66 12.15 -5.27 -0.48
CA THR A 66 10.70 -5.29 -0.29
C THR A 66 10.34 -5.37 1.19
N ALA A 67 9.48 -4.45 1.64
CA ALA A 67 8.73 -4.61 2.88
C ALA A 67 7.33 -5.13 2.57
N THR A 68 6.83 -6.03 3.42
CA THR A 68 5.48 -6.59 3.32
C THR A 68 4.78 -6.44 4.66
N VAL A 69 3.51 -6.07 4.64
CA VAL A 69 2.63 -6.11 5.82
C VAL A 69 1.31 -6.77 5.46
N GLY A 70 0.71 -7.50 6.40
CA GLY A 70 -0.66 -7.97 6.25
C GLY A 70 -1.66 -6.81 6.27
N VAL A 71 -2.83 -7.00 5.65
CA VAL A 71 -3.93 -6.02 5.61
C VAL A 71 -5.05 -6.48 6.54
N PRO A 72 -5.40 -5.71 7.58
CA PRO A 72 -6.46 -6.11 8.51
C PRO A 72 -7.84 -6.12 7.84
N ARG A 73 -8.47 -7.29 7.76
CA ARG A 73 -9.77 -7.47 7.09
C ARG A 73 -10.94 -7.26 8.05
N THR A 74 -12.11 -6.99 7.48
CA THR A 74 -13.39 -6.91 8.21
C THR A 74 -14.43 -7.72 7.47
N ASP A 75 -15.21 -8.52 8.20
CA ASP A 75 -16.31 -9.30 7.61
C ASP A 75 -17.56 -8.45 7.36
N ASP A 76 -17.64 -7.27 8.00
CA ASP A 76 -18.73 -6.31 7.87
C ASP A 76 -18.20 -4.95 7.37
N PRO A 77 -17.83 -4.82 6.08
CA PRO A 77 -17.39 -3.55 5.53
C PRO A 77 -18.58 -2.61 5.25
N VAL A 78 -18.49 -1.38 5.72
CA VAL A 78 -19.47 -0.32 5.41
C VAL A 78 -19.31 0.18 3.98
N LEU A 79 -18.06 0.40 3.54
CA LEU A 79 -17.76 0.86 2.18
C LEU A 79 -16.43 0.29 1.68
N THR A 80 -16.39 -0.26 0.46
CA THR A 80 -15.14 -0.81 -0.11
C THR A 80 -14.67 -0.04 -1.34
N THR A 81 -15.57 0.65 -2.03
CA THR A 81 -15.24 1.55 -3.13
C THR A 81 -14.34 2.67 -2.61
N SER A 82 -13.25 2.99 -3.31
CA SER A 82 -12.26 4.02 -2.92
C SER A 82 -11.34 3.67 -1.74
N SER A 83 -11.32 2.42 -1.26
CA SER A 83 -10.36 2.00 -0.22
C SER A 83 -8.90 2.19 -0.65
N GLY A 84 -8.59 1.98 -1.94
CA GLY A 84 -7.27 2.24 -2.50
C GLY A 84 -6.86 3.72 -2.48
N ASP A 85 -7.80 4.64 -2.69
CA ASP A 85 -7.50 6.09 -2.58
C ASP A 85 -7.18 6.48 -1.15
N HIS A 86 -7.85 5.85 -0.18
CA HIS A 86 -7.59 6.05 1.25
C HIS A 86 -6.24 5.45 1.66
N PHE A 87 -5.88 4.29 1.10
CA PHE A 87 -4.53 3.75 1.23
C PHE A 87 -3.49 4.74 0.69
N ASN A 88 -3.70 5.29 -0.50
CA ASN A 88 -2.81 6.27 -1.11
C ASN A 88 -2.69 7.57 -0.29
N ALA A 89 -3.79 8.03 0.32
CA ALA A 89 -3.77 9.18 1.22
C ALA A 89 -2.92 8.89 2.47
N GLY A 90 -3.05 7.70 3.06
CA GLY A 90 -2.22 7.27 4.19
C GLY A 90 -0.73 7.12 3.80
N LEU A 91 -0.45 6.56 2.63
CA LEU A 91 0.90 6.47 2.09
C LEU A 91 1.53 7.86 1.89
N GLY A 92 0.76 8.81 1.33
CA GLY A 92 1.18 10.21 1.20
C GLY A 92 1.47 10.86 2.54
N LEU A 93 0.63 10.64 3.56
CA LEU A 93 0.88 11.11 4.93
C LEU A 93 2.17 10.51 5.50
N ALA A 94 2.40 9.21 5.34
CA ALA A 94 3.60 8.54 5.80
C ALA A 94 4.88 9.11 5.15
N HIS A 95 4.81 9.47 3.87
CA HIS A 95 5.91 10.15 3.19
C HIS A 95 6.19 11.55 3.74
N VAL A 96 5.16 12.34 4.04
CA VAL A 96 5.33 13.65 4.68
C VAL A 96 5.98 13.52 6.07
N LEU A 97 5.71 12.41 6.77
CA LEU A 97 6.25 12.09 8.09
C LEU A 97 7.61 11.37 8.05
N ASP A 98 8.19 11.15 6.86
CA ASP A 98 9.45 10.43 6.64
C ASP A 98 9.49 9.05 7.31
N LEU A 99 8.37 8.32 7.26
CA LEU A 99 8.28 6.99 7.85
C LEU A 99 9.03 5.93 7.05
N GLY A 100 9.42 4.85 7.73
CA GLY A 100 10.00 3.66 7.13
C GLY A 100 9.02 2.90 6.23
N ARG A 101 9.49 1.84 5.57
CA ARG A 101 8.70 1.10 4.57
C ARG A 101 7.49 0.40 5.19
N ALA A 102 7.69 -0.36 6.26
CA ALA A 102 6.62 -1.11 6.90
C ALA A 102 5.63 -0.15 7.58
N GLU A 103 6.14 0.89 8.23
CA GLU A 103 5.34 1.93 8.87
C GLU A 103 4.47 2.67 7.86
N SER A 104 5.00 2.96 6.67
CA SER A 104 4.25 3.60 5.58
C SER A 104 3.08 2.73 5.12
N LEU A 105 3.30 1.42 4.97
CA LEU A 105 2.24 0.48 4.60
C LEU A 105 1.19 0.35 5.71
N VAL A 106 1.61 0.32 6.98
CA VAL A 106 0.70 0.29 8.14
C VAL A 106 -0.18 1.53 8.16
N VAL A 107 0.37 2.73 7.94
CA VAL A 107 -0.43 3.97 7.90
C VAL A 107 -1.40 3.96 6.72
N GLY A 108 -0.95 3.54 5.52
CA GLY A 108 -1.84 3.34 4.36
C GLY A 108 -3.01 2.41 4.68
N ASN A 109 -2.72 1.23 5.24
CA ASN A 109 -3.72 0.26 5.63
C ASN A 109 -4.62 0.74 6.76
N ALA A 110 -4.11 1.56 7.69
CA ALA A 110 -4.91 2.09 8.79
C ALA A 110 -5.93 3.13 8.29
N VAL A 111 -5.54 4.01 7.36
CA VAL A 111 -6.47 4.98 6.75
C VAL A 111 -7.53 4.26 5.92
N ALA A 112 -7.13 3.31 5.08
CA ALA A 112 -8.05 2.51 4.28
C ALA A 112 -8.97 1.62 5.16
N GLY A 113 -8.39 0.93 6.14
CA GLY A 113 -9.09 0.01 7.02
C GLY A 113 -10.10 0.72 7.93
N HIS A 114 -9.78 1.91 8.43
CA HIS A 114 -10.74 2.75 9.15
C HIS A 114 -11.89 3.13 8.24
N PHE A 115 -11.60 3.67 7.05
CA PHE A 115 -12.62 4.04 6.07
C PHE A 115 -13.53 2.87 5.69
N VAL A 116 -12.97 1.68 5.50
CA VAL A 116 -13.76 0.49 5.17
C VAL A 116 -14.74 0.12 6.29
N ARG A 117 -14.36 0.32 7.55
CA ARG A 117 -15.17 0.00 8.73
C ARG A 117 -16.18 1.09 9.10
N THR A 118 -15.93 2.35 8.77
CA THR A 118 -16.76 3.48 9.22
C THR A 118 -17.44 4.24 8.09
N GLY A 119 -17.00 4.08 6.84
CA GLY A 119 -17.44 4.84 5.68
C GLY A 119 -16.95 6.29 5.65
N SER A 120 -16.01 6.68 6.53
CA SER A 120 -15.44 8.03 6.62
C SER A 120 -13.92 8.00 6.83
N PRO A 121 -13.14 8.98 6.32
CA PRO A 121 -11.71 9.07 6.63
C PRO A 121 -11.48 9.27 8.15
N PRO A 122 -10.41 8.69 8.73
CA PRO A 122 -10.13 8.84 10.16
C PRO A 122 -9.68 10.26 10.51
N THR A 123 -9.99 10.67 11.74
CA THR A 123 -9.25 11.73 12.43
C THR A 123 -7.83 11.26 12.81
N TYR A 124 -6.96 12.20 13.22
CA TYR A 124 -5.61 11.85 13.66
C TYR A 124 -5.59 10.87 14.85
N ASP A 125 -6.46 11.07 15.84
CA ASP A 125 -6.52 10.19 17.02
C ASP A 125 -7.03 8.79 16.68
N GLU A 126 -7.99 8.68 15.77
CA GLU A 126 -8.50 7.39 15.28
C GLU A 126 -7.44 6.65 14.47
N LEU A 127 -6.69 7.36 13.61
CA LEU A 127 -5.57 6.78 12.88
C LEU A 127 -4.49 6.28 13.84
N ARG A 128 -4.13 7.07 14.86
CA ARG A 128 -3.15 6.68 15.88
C ARG A 128 -3.63 5.45 16.66
N ALA A 129 -4.91 5.41 17.04
CA ALA A 129 -5.50 4.27 17.74
C ALA A 129 -5.46 3.01 16.87
N PHE A 130 -5.89 3.11 15.60
CA PHE A 130 -5.85 2.00 14.65
C PHE A 130 -4.42 1.47 14.46
N ALA A 131 -3.45 2.36 14.21
CA ALA A 131 -2.06 1.97 14.01
C ALA A 131 -1.43 1.36 15.27
N SER A 132 -1.81 1.81 16.47
CA SER A 132 -1.31 1.26 17.74
C SER A 132 -1.87 -0.15 18.01
N GLY A 133 -3.14 -0.39 17.64
CA GLY A 133 -3.79 -1.69 17.75
C GLY A 133 -3.71 -2.53 16.48
N TYR A 134 -2.79 -2.21 15.55
CA TYR A 134 -2.79 -2.80 14.20
C TYR A 134 -2.72 -4.33 14.21
N LEU A 135 -1.93 -4.90 15.13
CA LEU A 135 -1.77 -6.34 15.28
C LEU A 135 -3.02 -7.02 15.87
N ASP A 136 -3.76 -6.32 16.73
CA ASP A 136 -4.95 -6.86 17.40
C ASP A 136 -6.06 -7.22 16.38
N TYR A 137 -6.08 -6.56 15.23
CA TYR A 137 -7.05 -6.84 14.16
C TYR A 137 -6.79 -8.16 13.42
N PHE A 138 -5.64 -8.80 13.60
CA PHE A 138 -5.36 -10.13 13.04
C PHE A 138 -5.72 -11.26 14.01
N ASP A 139 -5.69 -10.98 15.32
CA ASP A 139 -6.04 -11.94 16.36
C ASP A 139 -7.57 -12.04 16.59
N ALA A 140 -8.31 -11.04 16.15
CA ALA A 140 -9.76 -10.96 16.28
C ALA A 140 -10.55 -11.64 15.14
N ALA A 141 -9.87 -12.35 14.24
CA ALA A 141 -10.43 -13.00 13.04
C ALA A 141 -10.63 -14.52 13.21
#